data_AF-W6ZFS4-F1
#
_entry.id   AF-W6ZFS4-F1
#
_cell.length_a   1.000
_cell.length_b   1.000
_cell.length_c   1.000
_cell.angle_alpha   90.00
_cell.angle_beta   90.00
_cell.angle_gamma   90.00
#
_symmetry.space_group_name_H-M   'P 1'
#
loop_
_entity.id
_entity.type
_entity.pdbx_description
1 polymer ?
#
loop_
_entity_poly.entity_id
_entity_poly.type
_entity_poly.pdbx_seq_one_letter_code
_entity_poly.pdbx_strand_id
1 'polypeptide(L)'
;MSMITATTWVPRGFAAPFPTRYQFDEEEYERISKLANLQLEDAKEELEEAQAEKAKSNGTSSKAVKKDDDDDDDDLKEYDLEHYDDEVAQDQGDTMAMFGNAKNLVFHENDEDDPYITMKGGDEEDEEDREELQILATDNLVLAGRIEDEVAHLEVYVYEDEDDNLYVHHDIMLPAIPLAVEWLDLPVGKSVGTSEGKGNFVAIGTMDPDIEIWNLDVVDSMYPDAVLGQGADDAIKADKPKKKKKKSKKANDEFHVDSVLSLAANRHHRNLLASSSADKTIKLWDLNTTKCAKSYTYHTDKVCSVAWHPVESTALLSGSYDRTVVVADMRAPEAKAPRWGVESDVESVRWNPHDPNYFYVSTENGMIHYHDARNAPKDASASKPVWVLQAHDESISSFDINPVIPGYLATGSTDKQVKLWNIQESGPSMVVSRDLGVGKVFSTSFAPDNEVGFRLAVAGSKGAVQIWDTSTNAAVRAAFASKVPAVRGDGKERLVGLEEEDTDSDSEEGESNDEEGEDGDDKGWESMEE
;
A
#
# COMPACT_ATOMS: atom_id res chain seq x y z
N MET A 1 2.99 16.03 0.43
CA MET A 1 3.57 15.21 1.52
C MET A 1 3.56 13.77 1.06
N SER A 2 4.74 13.14 1.00
CA SER A 2 4.93 11.80 0.43
C SER A 2 5.18 10.77 1.54
N MET A 3 4.53 9.61 1.51
CA MET A 3 4.79 8.52 2.46
C MET A 3 4.56 7.14 1.86
N ILE A 4 5.29 6.15 2.38
CA ILE A 4 5.12 4.75 2.01
C ILE A 4 4.57 3.97 3.21
N THR A 5 3.44 3.32 3.03
CA THR A 5 2.71 2.64 4.11
C THR A 5 3.10 1.17 4.26
N ALA A 6 3.38 0.50 3.15
CA ALA A 6 3.64 -0.93 3.12
C ALA A 6 4.61 -1.28 1.99
N THR A 7 5.49 -2.25 2.25
CA THR A 7 6.40 -2.83 1.25
C THR A 7 6.30 -4.35 1.26
N THR A 8 6.49 -4.98 0.11
CA THR A 8 6.62 -6.43 0.02
C THR A 8 7.59 -6.82 -1.10
N TRP A 9 8.30 -7.92 -0.92
CA TRP A 9 9.22 -8.45 -1.92
C TRP A 9 8.54 -9.47 -2.81
N VAL A 10 8.89 -9.45 -4.09
CA VAL A 10 8.62 -10.54 -5.03
C VAL A 10 9.88 -11.41 -5.14
N PRO A 11 9.78 -12.73 -4.92
CA PRO A 11 10.92 -13.63 -5.08
C PRO A 11 11.45 -13.66 -6.52
N ARG A 12 12.74 -13.93 -6.66
CA ARG A 12 13.42 -14.04 -7.96
C ARG A 12 12.74 -15.05 -8.88
N GLY A 13 12.71 -14.73 -10.18
CA GLY A 13 12.26 -15.63 -11.24
C GLY A 13 10.74 -15.82 -11.38
N PHE A 14 9.94 -14.97 -10.72
CA PHE A 14 8.48 -14.91 -10.94
C PHE A 14 8.06 -13.86 -11.95
N ALA A 15 8.74 -12.70 -11.96
CA ALA A 15 8.45 -11.63 -12.90
C ALA A 15 8.68 -12.10 -14.34
N ALA A 16 7.78 -11.73 -15.24
CA ALA A 16 7.99 -11.90 -16.67
C ALA A 16 9.21 -11.06 -17.10
N PRO A 17 10.17 -11.63 -17.86
CA PRO A 17 11.34 -10.86 -18.29
C PRO A 17 11.00 -9.64 -19.14
N PHE A 18 9.87 -9.70 -19.84
CA PHE A 18 9.33 -8.59 -20.62
C PHE A 18 7.85 -8.45 -20.26
N PRO A 19 7.49 -7.57 -19.31
CA PRO A 19 6.11 -7.25 -19.00
C PRO A 19 5.36 -6.80 -20.25
N THR A 20 4.09 -7.18 -20.37
CA THR A 20 3.25 -6.77 -21.50
C THR A 20 2.64 -5.41 -21.23
N ARG A 21 2.76 -4.47 -22.16
CA ARG A 21 2.00 -3.21 -22.12
C ARG A 21 0.51 -3.47 -22.35
N TYR A 22 -0.34 -2.87 -21.54
CA TYR A 22 -1.78 -2.89 -21.75
C TYR A 22 -2.12 -2.21 -23.09
N GLN A 23 -2.78 -2.93 -24.00
CA GLN A 23 -3.12 -2.40 -25.32
C GLN A 23 -4.52 -1.80 -25.31
N PHE A 24 -4.64 -0.55 -25.78
CA PHE A 24 -5.91 0.11 -26.03
C PHE A 24 -6.38 -0.24 -27.45
N ASP A 25 -7.18 -1.29 -27.59
CA ASP A 25 -7.87 -1.57 -28.84
C ASP A 25 -9.19 -0.79 -28.95
N GLU A 26 -9.78 -0.79 -30.15
CA GLU A 26 -11.03 -0.05 -30.43
C GLU A 26 -12.20 -0.54 -29.56
N GLU A 27 -12.22 -1.83 -29.23
CA GLU A 27 -13.22 -2.44 -28.34
C GLU A 27 -13.06 -1.93 -26.89
N GLU A 28 -11.83 -1.80 -26.40
CA GLU A 28 -11.51 -1.28 -25.08
C GLU A 28 -11.80 0.22 -24.99
N TYR A 29 -11.50 1.00 -26.04
CA TYR A 29 -11.86 2.42 -26.10
C TYR A 29 -13.39 2.62 -26.09
N GLU A 30 -14.13 1.77 -26.80
CA GLU A 30 -15.59 1.73 -26.72
C GLU A 30 -16.10 1.35 -25.32
N ARG A 31 -15.43 0.42 -24.63
CA ARG A 31 -15.77 0.03 -23.25
C ARG A 31 -15.55 1.18 -22.27
N ILE A 32 -14.40 1.84 -22.35
CA ILE A 32 -14.02 2.98 -21.51
C ILE A 32 -14.98 4.15 -21.75
N SER A 33 -15.27 4.48 -23.01
CA SER A 33 -16.19 5.57 -23.34
C SER A 33 -17.63 5.31 -22.88
N LYS A 34 -18.12 4.07 -22.98
CA LYS A 34 -19.42 3.66 -22.41
C LYS A 34 -19.44 3.84 -20.89
N LEU A 35 -18.36 3.42 -20.21
CA LEU A 35 -18.24 3.51 -18.75
C LEU A 35 -18.16 4.97 -18.27
N ALA A 36 -17.39 5.81 -18.98
CA ALA A 36 -17.29 7.25 -18.70
C ALA A 36 -18.63 7.97 -18.88
N ASN A 37 -19.37 7.65 -19.96
CA ASN A 37 -20.71 8.21 -20.18
C ASN A 37 -21.69 7.80 -19.06
N LEU A 38 -21.68 6.54 -18.63
CA LEU A 38 -22.51 6.07 -17.53
C LEU A 38 -22.16 6.76 -16.20
N GLN A 39 -20.88 7.01 -15.93
CA GLN A 39 -20.45 7.75 -14.74
C GLN A 39 -20.86 9.23 -14.79
N LEU A 40 -20.79 9.86 -15.96
CA LEU A 40 -21.25 11.24 -16.16
C LEU A 40 -22.77 11.36 -15.97
N GLU A 41 -23.53 10.38 -16.43
CA GLU A 41 -24.99 10.33 -16.23
C GLU A 41 -25.35 10.17 -14.74
N ASP A 42 -24.72 9.23 -14.03
CA ASP A 42 -24.94 9.03 -12.59
C ASP A 42 -24.50 10.27 -11.78
N ALA A 43 -23.37 10.90 -12.12
CA ALA A 43 -22.91 12.13 -11.46
C ALA A 43 -23.86 13.31 -11.68
N LYS A 44 -24.48 13.42 -12.86
CA LYS A 44 -25.53 14.41 -13.14
C LYS A 44 -26.77 14.13 -12.30
N GLU A 45 -27.21 12.88 -12.19
CA GLU A 45 -28.36 12.49 -11.35
C GLU A 45 -28.09 12.81 -9.86
N GLU A 46 -26.89 12.50 -9.33
CA GLU A 46 -26.50 12.85 -7.96
C GLU A 46 -26.47 14.37 -7.72
N LEU A 47 -25.96 15.14 -8.69
CA LEU A 47 -25.94 16.60 -8.63
C LEU A 47 -27.37 17.17 -8.58
N GLU A 48 -28.26 16.67 -9.43
CA GLU A 48 -29.68 17.07 -9.46
C GLU A 48 -30.39 16.71 -8.15
N GLU A 49 -30.15 15.53 -7.58
CA GLU A 49 -30.70 15.13 -6.27
C GLU A 49 -30.18 16.05 -5.15
N ALA A 50 -28.88 16.33 -5.11
CA ALA A 50 -28.27 17.22 -4.11
C ALA A 50 -28.79 18.66 -4.22
N GLN A 51 -28.98 19.16 -5.45
CA GLN A 51 -29.59 20.47 -5.70
C GLN A 51 -31.07 20.49 -5.28
N ALA A 52 -31.82 19.41 -5.54
CA ALA A 52 -33.21 19.27 -5.12
C ALA A 52 -33.39 19.17 -3.59
N GLU A 53 -32.45 18.54 -2.87
CA GLU A 53 -32.44 18.53 -1.40
C GLU A 53 -32.10 19.90 -0.82
N LYS A 54 -31.12 20.63 -1.39
CA LYS A 54 -30.84 22.03 -1.01
C LYS A 54 -32.04 22.96 -1.25
N ALA A 55 -32.79 22.74 -2.32
CA ALA A 55 -34.02 23.50 -2.61
C ALA A 55 -35.13 23.21 -1.57
N LYS A 56 -35.19 21.99 -1.01
CA LYS A 56 -36.14 21.60 0.04
C LYS A 56 -35.72 22.10 1.43
N SER A 57 -34.43 22.19 1.74
CA SER A 57 -33.95 22.68 3.04
C SER A 57 -34.14 24.19 3.25
N ASN A 58 -34.28 24.97 2.17
CA ASN A 58 -34.60 26.40 2.22
C ASN A 58 -36.10 26.72 2.42
N GLY A 59 -36.95 25.71 2.67
CA GLY A 59 -38.41 25.87 2.83
C GLY A 59 -38.91 26.31 4.22
N THR A 60 -38.04 26.56 5.21
CA THR A 60 -38.49 26.93 6.58
C THR A 60 -37.59 27.95 7.26
N SER A 61 -37.62 29.21 6.79
CA SER A 61 -37.76 30.36 7.69
C SER A 61 -38.11 31.62 6.89
N SER A 62 -39.29 32.17 7.16
CA SER A 62 -39.68 33.49 6.70
C SER A 62 -39.25 34.53 7.73
N LYS A 63 -38.12 35.21 7.50
CA LYS A 63 -37.95 36.61 7.93
C LYS A 63 -36.82 37.31 7.18
N ALA A 64 -37.22 38.37 6.50
CA ALA A 64 -36.40 39.23 5.67
C ALA A 64 -35.27 39.93 6.43
N VAL A 65 -34.08 39.99 5.81
CA VAL A 65 -33.20 41.17 5.81
C VAL A 65 -32.62 41.29 4.39
N LYS A 66 -32.56 42.53 3.89
CA LYS A 66 -32.07 42.97 2.58
C LYS A 66 -30.63 43.49 2.72
N LYS A 67 -29.89 43.48 1.60
CA LYS A 67 -28.61 44.17 1.27
C LYS A 67 -27.33 43.49 1.78
N ASP A 68 -26.21 43.45 1.05
CA ASP A 68 -25.77 43.91 -0.28
C ASP A 68 -24.58 42.98 -0.64
N ASP A 69 -24.38 42.67 -1.92
CA ASP A 69 -23.07 42.66 -2.63
C ASP A 69 -23.30 42.04 -4.02
N ASP A 70 -23.67 42.92 -4.95
CA ASP A 70 -23.28 42.83 -6.35
C ASP A 70 -21.83 43.36 -6.41
N ASP A 71 -20.89 42.60 -6.97
CA ASP A 71 -19.72 43.11 -7.73
C ASP A 71 -18.74 41.96 -8.06
N ASP A 72 -19.13 40.96 -8.86
CA ASP A 72 -18.15 40.07 -9.54
C ASP A 72 -18.72 39.39 -10.81
N ASP A 73 -19.83 39.88 -11.38
CA ASP A 73 -20.53 39.22 -12.50
C ASP A 73 -20.65 40.11 -13.76
N ASP A 74 -19.80 41.16 -13.85
CA ASP A 74 -19.70 42.05 -15.02
C ASP A 74 -18.39 41.87 -15.79
N ASP A 75 -17.34 41.29 -15.20
CA ASP A 75 -16.08 40.98 -15.89
C ASP A 75 -16.15 39.68 -16.72
N LEU A 76 -17.02 38.73 -16.36
CA LEU A 76 -17.19 37.48 -17.12
C LEU A 76 -18.14 37.60 -18.32
N LYS A 77 -18.97 38.65 -18.38
CA LYS A 77 -19.88 38.89 -19.52
C LYS A 77 -19.15 39.35 -20.77
N GLU A 78 -17.92 39.85 -20.65
CA GLU A 78 -17.12 40.23 -21.82
C GLU A 78 -16.71 39.02 -22.67
N TYR A 79 -16.68 37.82 -22.09
CA TYR A 79 -16.16 36.61 -22.73
C TYR A 79 -17.19 35.72 -23.42
N ASP A 80 -18.49 36.08 -23.39
CA ASP A 80 -19.61 35.39 -24.06
C ASP A 80 -19.45 33.85 -24.14
N LEU A 81 -19.14 33.23 -22.99
CA LEU A 81 -18.85 31.80 -22.86
C LEU A 81 -20.08 30.91 -23.14
N GLU A 82 -21.28 31.49 -23.15
CA GLU A 82 -22.55 30.78 -23.38
C GLU A 82 -22.85 30.56 -24.87
N HIS A 83 -22.15 31.24 -25.78
CA HIS A 83 -22.31 31.10 -27.24
C HIS A 83 -21.03 30.64 -27.94
N TYR A 84 -20.03 30.13 -27.19
CA TYR A 84 -18.74 29.70 -27.74
C TYR A 84 -18.87 28.54 -28.74
N ASP A 85 -19.91 27.70 -28.62
CA ASP A 85 -20.20 26.55 -29.50
C ASP A 85 -21.32 26.79 -30.52
N ASP A 86 -21.94 27.98 -30.54
CA ASP A 86 -22.99 28.30 -31.49
C ASP A 86 -22.40 28.72 -32.85
N GLU A 87 -21.85 27.74 -33.57
CA GLU A 87 -21.39 27.94 -34.95
C GLU A 87 -22.57 28.23 -35.91
N VAL A 88 -22.34 29.27 -36.71
CA VAL A 88 -23.24 29.77 -37.74
C VAL A 88 -23.36 28.75 -38.88
N ALA A 89 -24.47 28.02 -38.90
CA ALA A 89 -24.80 27.14 -40.01
C ALA A 89 -25.27 27.94 -41.25
N GLN A 90 -24.34 28.24 -42.18
CA GLN A 90 -24.53 28.25 -43.64
C GLN A 90 -23.31 28.88 -44.36
N ASP A 91 -22.43 28.07 -44.96
CA ASP A 91 -22.34 27.90 -46.42
C ASP A 91 -21.32 26.79 -46.77
N GLN A 92 -21.50 26.15 -47.91
CA GLN A 92 -20.66 25.08 -48.44
C GLN A 92 -19.25 25.56 -48.80
N GLY A 93 -18.24 24.83 -48.32
CA GLY A 93 -16.96 24.69 -49.00
C GLY A 93 -15.84 25.65 -48.55
N ASP A 94 -14.64 25.07 -48.51
CA ASP A 94 -13.33 25.65 -48.23
C ASP A 94 -13.02 25.99 -46.76
N THR A 95 -12.38 25.00 -46.14
CA THR A 95 -11.48 25.09 -44.99
C THR A 95 -10.70 26.41 -44.95
N MET A 96 -10.91 27.13 -43.86
CA MET A 96 -10.41 28.44 -43.53
C MET A 96 -8.88 28.54 -43.58
N ALA A 97 -8.37 29.18 -44.63
CA ALA A 97 -7.03 29.76 -44.63
C ALA A 97 -7.06 31.07 -43.83
N MET A 98 -6.65 31.03 -42.56
CA MET A 98 -6.40 32.25 -41.76
C MET A 98 -5.03 32.29 -41.08
N PHE A 99 -4.01 31.67 -41.69
CA PHE A 99 -2.62 32.07 -41.49
C PHE A 99 -1.92 32.17 -42.85
N GLY A 100 -1.53 33.39 -43.21
CA GLY A 100 -0.66 33.63 -44.35
C GLY A 100 0.68 32.90 -44.15
N ASN A 101 1.05 32.07 -45.13
CA ASN A 101 2.37 31.48 -45.34
C ASN A 101 2.86 30.38 -44.36
N ALA A 102 2.02 29.41 -43.98
CA ALA A 102 2.49 28.16 -43.38
C ALA A 102 2.07 26.96 -44.23
N LYS A 103 2.84 26.66 -45.29
CA LYS A 103 2.64 25.52 -46.18
C LYS A 103 3.12 24.18 -45.59
N ASN A 104 3.22 24.08 -44.25
CA ASN A 104 3.95 23.03 -43.54
C ASN A 104 3.20 22.38 -42.36
N LEU A 105 1.90 22.67 -42.17
CA LEU A 105 1.10 22.03 -41.12
C LEU A 105 -0.05 21.27 -41.78
N VAL A 106 0.28 20.13 -42.38
CA VAL A 106 -0.72 19.14 -42.78
C VAL A 106 -0.82 18.19 -41.59
N PHE A 107 -2.02 18.06 -41.03
CA PHE A 107 -2.32 17.03 -40.04
C PHE A 107 -2.42 15.70 -40.79
N HIS A 108 -1.57 14.74 -40.44
CA HIS A 108 -1.55 13.41 -41.04
C HIS A 108 -2.24 12.43 -40.09
N GLU A 109 -3.19 11.66 -40.61
CA GLU A 109 -4.07 10.76 -39.81
C GLU A 109 -3.37 9.46 -39.38
N ASN A 110 -2.23 9.14 -40.00
CA ASN A 110 -1.33 8.05 -39.64
C ASN A 110 0.11 8.55 -39.67
N ASP A 111 0.92 8.11 -38.72
CA ASP A 111 2.34 8.48 -38.58
C ASP A 111 3.17 8.16 -39.84
N GLU A 112 2.75 7.16 -40.63
CA GLU A 112 3.42 6.79 -41.88
C GLU A 112 3.33 7.85 -42.99
N ASP A 113 2.34 8.75 -42.93
CA ASP A 113 2.09 9.75 -43.95
C ASP A 113 2.65 11.14 -43.59
N ASP A 114 3.21 11.33 -42.38
CA ASP A 114 3.78 12.62 -41.95
C ASP A 114 5.24 12.80 -42.40
N PRO A 115 5.53 13.74 -43.32
CA PRO A 115 6.88 14.00 -43.81
C PRO A 115 7.81 14.67 -42.78
N TYR A 116 7.33 15.05 -41.59
CA TYR A 116 8.11 15.61 -40.48
C TYR A 116 8.41 14.59 -39.37
N ILE A 117 7.75 13.44 -39.37
CA ILE A 117 8.14 12.28 -38.56
C ILE A 117 9.32 11.61 -39.28
N THR A 118 10.53 12.07 -38.97
CA THR A 118 11.78 11.52 -39.56
C THR A 118 12.27 10.25 -38.86
N MET A 119 11.73 9.95 -37.68
CA MET A 119 11.84 8.63 -37.06
C MET A 119 10.62 7.85 -37.53
N LYS A 120 10.74 7.04 -38.57
CA LYS A 120 9.84 5.88 -38.64
C LYS A 120 10.15 5.12 -37.36
N GLY A 121 9.21 5.07 -36.41
CA GLY A 121 9.31 4.21 -35.22
C GLY A 121 9.69 2.83 -35.71
N GLY A 122 10.99 2.58 -35.67
CA GLY A 122 11.62 1.44 -36.29
C GLY A 122 11.74 0.44 -35.17
N ASP A 123 11.49 -0.82 -35.50
CA ASP A 123 11.60 -1.96 -34.59
C ASP A 123 12.89 -1.95 -33.72
N GLU A 124 13.92 -1.17 -34.06
CA GLU A 124 15.17 -0.95 -33.31
C GLU A 124 15.03 -0.05 -32.06
N GLU A 125 14.28 1.07 -32.08
CA GLU A 125 14.06 1.90 -30.86
C GLU A 125 13.14 1.17 -29.86
N ASP A 126 12.12 0.46 -30.38
CA ASP A 126 11.25 -0.40 -29.57
C ASP A 126 11.99 -1.64 -29.02
N GLU A 127 13.05 -2.11 -29.68
CA GLU A 127 13.94 -3.18 -29.18
C GLU A 127 14.88 -2.66 -28.09
N GLU A 128 15.47 -1.47 -28.24
CA GLU A 128 16.33 -0.86 -27.21
C GLU A 128 15.55 -0.53 -25.93
N ASP A 129 14.38 0.12 -26.03
CA ASP A 129 13.51 0.41 -24.89
C ASP A 129 13.04 -0.88 -24.17
N ARG A 130 12.84 -1.94 -24.95
CA ARG A 130 12.43 -3.25 -24.42
C ARG A 130 13.58 -4.00 -23.75
N GLU A 131 14.81 -3.81 -24.20
CA GLU A 131 16.01 -4.32 -23.51
C GLU A 131 16.26 -3.55 -22.21
N GLU A 132 16.01 -2.24 -22.16
CA GLU A 132 16.16 -1.42 -20.94
C GLU A 132 15.11 -1.74 -19.87
N LEU A 133 13.89 -2.11 -20.26
CA LEU A 133 12.83 -2.55 -19.35
C LEU A 133 12.87 -4.06 -19.04
N GLN A 134 13.93 -4.75 -19.44
CA GLN A 134 14.05 -6.18 -19.19
C GLN A 134 14.26 -6.45 -17.70
N ILE A 135 13.42 -7.30 -17.12
CA ILE A 135 13.60 -7.81 -15.76
C ILE A 135 14.42 -9.10 -15.83
N LEU A 136 15.60 -9.14 -15.20
CA LEU A 136 16.43 -10.34 -15.18
C LEU A 136 15.93 -11.33 -14.12
N ALA A 137 16.25 -12.61 -14.32
CA ALA A 137 15.88 -13.65 -13.37
C ALA A 137 16.61 -13.53 -12.00
N THR A 138 17.68 -12.74 -11.95
CA THR A 138 18.43 -12.39 -10.74
C THR A 138 17.83 -11.23 -9.99
N ASP A 139 16.90 -10.51 -10.59
CA ASP A 139 16.38 -9.28 -10.00
C ASP A 139 15.21 -9.60 -9.08
N ASN A 140 15.06 -8.75 -8.07
CA ASN A 140 13.94 -8.80 -7.16
C ASN A 140 13.01 -7.63 -7.49
N LEU A 141 11.70 -7.85 -7.40
CA LEU A 141 10.78 -6.71 -7.34
C LEU A 141 10.52 -6.34 -5.88
N VAL A 142 10.41 -5.05 -5.63
CA VAL A 142 9.97 -4.49 -4.36
C VAL A 142 8.73 -3.65 -4.65
N LEU A 143 7.59 -4.05 -4.08
CA LEU A 143 6.34 -3.33 -4.25
C LEU A 143 6.20 -2.36 -3.07
N ALA A 144 5.83 -1.11 -3.33
CA ALA A 144 5.62 -0.11 -2.30
C ALA A 144 4.30 0.63 -2.50
N GLY A 145 3.44 0.62 -1.49
CA GLY A 145 2.24 1.46 -1.47
C GLY A 145 2.61 2.88 -1.08
N ARG A 146 2.58 3.80 -2.04
CA ARG A 146 2.93 5.21 -1.88
C ARG A 146 1.69 6.09 -1.87
N ILE A 147 1.80 7.18 -1.13
CA ILE A 147 0.86 8.29 -1.13
C ILE A 147 1.65 9.54 -1.43
N GLU A 148 1.25 10.27 -2.45
CA GLU A 148 1.85 11.54 -2.85
C GLU A 148 0.72 12.54 -3.11
N ASP A 149 0.70 13.64 -2.35
CA ASP A 149 -0.26 14.73 -2.51
C ASP A 149 -1.73 14.28 -2.65
N GLU A 150 -2.14 13.36 -1.77
CA GLU A 150 -3.47 12.73 -1.71
C GLU A 150 -3.79 11.71 -2.81
N VAL A 151 -2.86 11.50 -3.75
CA VAL A 151 -2.91 10.42 -4.74
C VAL A 151 -2.28 9.18 -4.13
N ALA A 152 -2.92 8.03 -4.33
CA ALA A 152 -2.42 6.74 -3.89
C ALA A 152 -2.02 5.89 -5.10
N HIS A 153 -0.83 5.31 -5.05
CA HIS A 153 -0.32 4.44 -6.10
C HIS A 153 0.53 3.30 -5.51
N LEU A 154 0.65 2.20 -6.25
CA LEU A 154 1.59 1.13 -5.98
C LEU A 154 2.77 1.29 -6.94
N GLU A 155 3.96 1.55 -6.41
CA GLU A 155 5.19 1.57 -7.19
C GLU A 155 5.80 0.16 -7.22
N VAL A 156 6.16 -0.30 -8.41
CA VAL A 156 6.86 -1.56 -8.64
C VAL A 156 8.32 -1.24 -8.94
N TYR A 157 9.17 -1.45 -7.94
CA TYR A 157 10.61 -1.25 -8.06
C TYR A 157 11.28 -2.52 -8.55
N VAL A 158 12.32 -2.37 -9.39
CA VAL A 158 13.28 -3.43 -9.70
C VAL A 158 14.54 -3.17 -8.89
N TYR A 159 14.99 -4.18 -8.14
CA TYR A 159 16.24 -4.17 -7.39
C TYR A 159 17.26 -5.11 -8.03
N GLU A 160 18.34 -4.52 -8.54
CA GLU A 160 19.48 -5.20 -9.15
C GLU A 160 20.60 -5.36 -8.11
N ASP A 161 20.75 -6.58 -7.58
CA ASP A 161 21.68 -6.85 -6.48
C ASP A 161 23.17 -6.74 -6.88
N GLU A 162 23.49 -7.05 -8.13
CA GLU A 162 24.87 -6.98 -8.65
C GLU A 162 25.35 -5.53 -8.76
N ASP A 163 24.49 -4.65 -9.30
CA ASP A 163 24.81 -3.26 -9.59
C ASP A 163 24.37 -2.27 -8.50
N ASP A 164 23.74 -2.75 -7.42
CA ASP A 164 23.31 -1.90 -6.30
C ASP A 164 22.28 -0.84 -6.73
N ASN A 165 21.46 -1.20 -7.72
CA ASN A 165 20.56 -0.26 -8.37
C ASN A 165 19.11 -0.55 -7.97
N LEU A 166 18.34 0.52 -7.84
CA LEU A 166 16.92 0.49 -7.50
C LEU A 166 16.22 1.59 -8.30
N TYR A 167 15.24 1.20 -9.11
CA TYR A 167 14.46 2.13 -9.91
C TYR A 167 13.01 1.70 -9.98
N VAL A 168 12.11 2.65 -10.22
CA VAL A 168 10.70 2.39 -10.46
C VAL A 168 10.55 1.89 -11.89
N HIS A 169 10.04 0.68 -12.06
CA HIS A 169 9.76 0.12 -13.38
C HIS A 169 8.40 0.57 -13.91
N HIS A 170 7.39 0.61 -13.04
CA HIS A 170 6.06 1.12 -13.34
C HIS A 170 5.29 1.35 -12.03
N ASP A 171 4.19 2.07 -12.12
CA ASP A 171 3.26 2.30 -11.03
C ASP A 171 1.83 1.91 -11.41
N ILE A 172 1.00 1.73 -10.39
CA ILE A 172 -0.41 1.38 -10.52
C ILE A 172 -1.22 2.35 -9.67
N MET A 173 -2.15 3.06 -10.30
CA MET A 173 -3.02 4.01 -9.62
C MET A 173 -4.04 3.27 -8.75
N LEU A 174 -4.15 3.66 -7.47
CA LEU A 174 -5.04 3.05 -6.50
C LEU A 174 -6.20 4.00 -6.15
N PRO A 175 -7.41 3.47 -5.89
CA PRO A 175 -8.56 4.30 -5.55
C PRO A 175 -8.50 4.89 -4.14
N ALA A 176 -7.66 4.33 -3.27
CA ALA A 176 -7.55 4.70 -1.86
C ALA A 176 -6.17 4.34 -1.32
N ILE A 177 -5.85 4.92 -0.16
CA ILE A 177 -4.56 4.73 0.54
C ILE A 177 -4.29 3.23 0.76
N PRO A 178 -3.17 2.67 0.25
CA PRO A 178 -2.78 1.29 0.52
C PRO A 178 -2.37 1.12 1.98
N LEU A 179 -2.80 0.04 2.60
CA LEU A 179 -2.45 -0.32 3.98
C LEU A 179 -1.73 -1.67 4.04
N ALA A 180 -2.05 -2.57 3.11
CA ALA A 180 -1.46 -3.90 3.03
C ALA A 180 -1.16 -4.27 1.58
N VAL A 181 0.02 -4.83 1.34
CA VAL A 181 0.46 -5.31 0.03
C VAL A 181 0.98 -6.73 0.21
N GLU A 182 0.39 -7.70 -0.51
CA GLU A 182 0.74 -9.11 -0.40
C GLU A 182 0.94 -9.72 -1.80
N TRP A 183 2.12 -10.31 -2.03
CA TRP A 183 2.44 -10.96 -3.29
C TRP A 183 1.79 -12.35 -3.42
N LEU A 184 1.23 -12.61 -4.60
CA LEU A 184 0.54 -13.82 -5.01
C LEU A 184 1.26 -14.50 -6.16
N ASP A 185 1.46 -15.81 -6.04
CA ASP A 185 2.19 -16.60 -7.03
C ASP A 185 1.27 -17.32 -8.04
N LEU A 186 -0.06 -17.10 -7.99
CA LEU A 186 -1.04 -17.74 -8.87
C LEU A 186 -1.81 -16.72 -9.74
N PRO A 187 -2.24 -17.10 -10.96
CA PRO A 187 -3.13 -16.29 -11.76
C PRO A 187 -4.51 -16.14 -11.13
N VAL A 188 -5.03 -14.92 -11.06
CA VAL A 188 -6.34 -14.59 -10.46
C VAL A 188 -7.20 -13.81 -11.45
N GLY A 189 -8.53 -13.96 -11.36
CA GLY A 189 -9.47 -13.19 -12.15
C GLY A 189 -9.43 -13.49 -13.64
N LYS A 190 -9.31 -12.44 -14.46
CA LYS A 190 -9.29 -12.52 -15.95
C LYS A 190 -8.19 -13.43 -16.48
N SER A 191 -7.11 -13.56 -15.72
CA SER A 191 -5.93 -14.37 -16.06
C SER A 191 -6.06 -15.85 -15.69
N VAL A 192 -7.19 -16.29 -15.12
CA VAL A 192 -7.43 -17.71 -14.78
C VAL A 192 -7.62 -18.53 -16.07
N GLY A 193 -6.54 -19.14 -16.55
CA GLY A 193 -6.52 -20.02 -17.71
C GLY A 193 -5.47 -19.69 -18.79
N THR A 194 -4.75 -18.58 -18.67
CA THR A 194 -3.71 -18.15 -19.63
C THR A 194 -2.34 -18.78 -19.37
N SER A 195 -2.03 -19.16 -18.13
CA SER A 195 -0.80 -19.87 -17.76
C SER A 195 -1.07 -21.07 -16.85
N GLU A 196 -0.65 -22.27 -17.24
CA GLU A 196 -0.71 -23.45 -16.38
C GLU A 196 0.40 -23.38 -15.31
N GLY A 197 0.12 -22.66 -14.22
CA GLY A 197 0.63 -23.02 -12.90
C GLY A 197 1.39 -21.96 -12.10
N LYS A 198 1.77 -20.81 -12.68
CA LYS A 198 2.43 -19.70 -11.97
C LYS A 198 1.99 -18.36 -12.55
N GLY A 199 1.80 -17.37 -11.67
CA GLY A 199 1.52 -15.98 -12.03
C GLY A 199 2.26 -15.05 -11.08
N ASN A 200 2.41 -13.79 -11.48
CA ASN A 200 3.01 -12.74 -10.67
C ASN A 200 1.95 -11.67 -10.40
N PHE A 201 1.27 -11.79 -9.26
CA PHE A 201 0.14 -10.93 -8.92
C PHE A 201 0.37 -10.28 -7.56
N VAL A 202 -0.34 -9.19 -7.30
CA VAL A 202 -0.35 -8.53 -6.00
C VAL A 202 -1.79 -8.33 -5.54
N ALA A 203 -2.05 -8.65 -4.27
CA ALA A 203 -3.28 -8.25 -3.59
C ALA A 203 -3.01 -7.00 -2.76
N ILE A 204 -3.88 -6.01 -2.89
CA ILE A 204 -3.75 -4.70 -2.23
C ILE A 204 -4.98 -4.46 -1.37
N GLY A 205 -4.74 -4.29 -0.07
CA GLY A 205 -5.74 -3.85 0.89
C GLY A 205 -5.56 -2.35 1.13
N THR A 206 -6.66 -1.60 1.05
CA THR A 206 -6.65 -0.15 1.18
C THR A 206 -7.51 0.31 2.36
N MET A 207 -7.63 1.63 2.53
CA MET A 207 -8.65 2.23 3.41
C MET A 207 -10.09 1.90 2.99
N ASP A 208 -10.30 1.45 1.75
CA ASP A 208 -11.56 0.91 1.29
C ASP A 208 -11.73 -0.58 1.65
N PRO A 209 -12.98 -1.07 1.75
CA PRO A 209 -13.25 -2.45 2.16
C PRO A 209 -12.94 -3.51 1.10
N ASP A 210 -12.75 -3.11 -0.15
CA ASP A 210 -12.48 -4.02 -1.25
C ASP A 210 -10.97 -4.28 -1.35
N ILE A 211 -10.61 -5.50 -1.76
CA ILE A 211 -9.22 -5.91 -2.01
C ILE A 211 -9.04 -6.02 -3.51
N GLU A 212 -8.13 -5.25 -4.07
CA GLU A 212 -7.83 -5.27 -5.51
C GLU A 212 -6.67 -6.22 -5.80
N ILE A 213 -6.77 -6.97 -6.89
CA ILE A 213 -5.74 -7.90 -7.34
C ILE A 213 -5.28 -7.47 -8.72
N TRP A 214 -3.98 -7.23 -8.84
CA TRP A 214 -3.32 -6.70 -10.03
C TRP A 214 -2.28 -7.69 -10.56
N ASN A 215 -2.16 -7.79 -11.88
CA ASN A 215 -1.09 -8.52 -12.52
C ASN A 215 0.16 -7.64 -12.63
N LEU A 216 1.27 -8.07 -12.02
CA LEU A 216 2.53 -7.33 -12.01
C LEU A 216 3.31 -7.48 -13.33
N ASP A 217 2.95 -8.47 -14.16
CA ASP A 217 3.56 -8.68 -15.48
C ASP A 217 2.84 -7.86 -16.58
N VAL A 218 1.88 -7.00 -16.21
CA VAL A 218 1.17 -6.08 -17.11
C VAL A 218 1.42 -4.66 -16.65
N VAL A 219 2.08 -3.86 -17.48
CA VAL A 219 2.31 -2.44 -17.21
C VAL A 219 1.16 -1.59 -17.76
N ASP A 220 0.95 -0.43 -17.16
CA ASP A 220 -0.12 0.53 -17.50
C ASP A 220 -1.53 -0.05 -17.42
N SER A 221 -1.74 -1.03 -16.53
CA SER A 221 -3.07 -1.59 -16.32
C SER A 221 -3.99 -0.54 -15.68
N MET A 222 -5.11 -0.23 -16.34
CA MET A 222 -6.09 0.74 -15.84
C MET A 222 -7.08 0.14 -14.83
N TYR A 223 -7.22 -1.19 -14.81
CA TYR A 223 -8.21 -1.88 -13.99
C TYR A 223 -7.63 -3.16 -13.38
N PRO A 224 -8.02 -3.52 -12.15
CA PRO A 224 -7.58 -4.76 -11.53
C PRO A 224 -8.06 -6.00 -12.32
N ASP A 225 -7.31 -7.09 -12.21
CA ASP A 225 -7.66 -8.41 -12.75
C ASP A 225 -8.83 -9.05 -11.99
N ALA A 226 -8.88 -8.79 -10.68
CA ALA A 226 -9.99 -9.19 -9.81
C ALA A 226 -10.17 -8.21 -8.65
N VAL A 227 -11.39 -8.14 -8.14
CA VAL A 227 -11.71 -7.44 -6.90
C VAL A 227 -12.39 -8.41 -5.96
N LEU A 228 -11.90 -8.51 -4.72
CA LEU A 228 -12.53 -9.29 -3.65
C LEU A 228 -13.28 -8.33 -2.73
N GLY A 229 -14.60 -8.40 -2.72
CA GLY A 229 -15.41 -7.52 -1.88
C GLY A 229 -16.75 -7.17 -2.50
N GLN A 230 -17.32 -6.06 -2.05
CA GLN A 230 -18.62 -5.58 -2.53
C GLN A 230 -18.55 -5.16 -4.00
N GLY A 231 -17.42 -4.59 -4.43
CA GLY A 231 -17.15 -4.18 -5.81
C GLY A 231 -16.84 -5.33 -6.78
N ALA A 232 -16.75 -6.59 -6.32
CA ALA A 232 -16.45 -7.74 -7.18
C ALA A 232 -17.48 -7.92 -8.32
N ASP A 233 -18.76 -7.70 -8.01
CA ASP A 233 -19.84 -7.76 -9.00
C ASP A 233 -19.82 -6.61 -10.02
N ASP A 234 -19.25 -5.47 -9.64
CA ASP A 234 -19.13 -4.27 -10.48
C ASP A 234 -17.90 -4.38 -11.39
N ALA A 235 -16.82 -5.04 -10.94
CA ALA A 235 -15.64 -5.37 -11.76
C ALA A 235 -15.95 -6.41 -12.86
N ILE A 236 -16.87 -7.35 -12.61
CA ILE A 236 -17.34 -8.34 -13.60
C ILE A 236 -18.38 -7.74 -14.56
N LYS A 237 -19.07 -6.67 -14.15
CA LYS A 237 -20.11 -5.97 -14.94
C LYS A 237 -19.63 -4.56 -15.27
N ALA A 238 -18.59 -4.48 -16.09
CA ALA A 238 -18.06 -3.22 -16.63
C ALA A 238 -19.12 -2.37 -17.39
N ASP A 239 -20.32 -2.89 -17.63
CA ASP A 239 -21.42 -2.19 -18.33
C ASP A 239 -22.40 -1.47 -17.38
N LYS A 240 -22.14 -1.37 -16.07
CA LYS A 240 -23.05 -0.66 -15.14
C LYS A 240 -22.31 0.31 -14.23
N PRO A 241 -22.90 1.49 -13.97
CA PRO A 241 -22.24 2.49 -13.18
C PRO A 241 -22.16 2.07 -11.70
N LYS A 242 -21.09 2.54 -11.04
CA LYS A 242 -20.85 2.40 -9.60
C LYS A 242 -21.90 3.21 -8.84
N LYS A 243 -23.10 2.66 -8.62
CA LYS A 243 -24.01 3.26 -7.63
C LYS A 243 -23.32 3.19 -6.28
N LYS A 244 -23.05 4.36 -5.66
CA LYS A 244 -22.63 4.47 -4.25
C LYS A 244 -23.71 3.86 -3.36
N LYS A 245 -23.72 2.53 -3.23
CA LYS A 245 -24.53 1.83 -2.24
C LYS A 245 -24.04 2.33 -0.90
N LYS A 246 -24.98 2.84 -0.10
CA LYS A 246 -24.72 3.29 1.27
C LYS A 246 -23.95 2.19 2.02
N LYS A 247 -22.66 2.41 2.28
CA LYS A 247 -21.77 1.44 2.93
C LYS A 247 -22.42 1.04 4.27
N SER A 248 -22.85 -0.22 4.38
CA SER A 248 -23.43 -0.75 5.61
C SER A 248 -22.31 -0.87 6.63
N LYS A 249 -22.39 -0.15 7.75
CA LYS A 249 -21.43 -0.29 8.86
C LYS A 249 -21.56 -1.63 9.62
N LYS A 250 -22.52 -2.48 9.24
CA LYS A 250 -22.71 -3.78 9.87
C LYS A 250 -21.85 -4.82 9.16
N ALA A 251 -21.04 -5.55 9.93
CA ALA A 251 -20.25 -6.67 9.45
C ALA A 251 -21.07 -7.62 8.56
N ASN A 252 -20.49 -7.99 7.43
CA ASN A 252 -21.06 -8.92 6.46
C ASN A 252 -20.21 -10.20 6.47
N ASP A 253 -20.81 -11.33 6.13
CA ASP A 253 -20.08 -12.60 5.98
C ASP A 253 -19.34 -12.67 4.63
N GLU A 254 -19.81 -11.98 3.60
CA GLU A 254 -19.32 -12.10 2.22
C GLU A 254 -18.21 -11.10 1.85
N PHE A 255 -18.17 -9.93 2.48
CA PHE A 255 -17.20 -8.87 2.18
C PHE A 255 -16.91 -7.99 3.40
N HIS A 256 -15.77 -7.30 3.40
CA HIS A 256 -15.43 -6.36 4.48
C HIS A 256 -16.27 -5.08 4.36
N VAL A 257 -16.45 -4.36 5.47
CA VAL A 257 -17.24 -3.11 5.47
C VAL A 257 -16.45 -1.88 5.94
N ASP A 258 -15.18 -2.09 6.28
CA ASP A 258 -14.21 -1.10 6.69
C ASP A 258 -12.84 -1.46 6.09
N SER A 259 -11.86 -0.57 6.23
CA SER A 259 -10.48 -0.70 5.77
C SER A 259 -9.85 -2.08 6.00
N VAL A 260 -9.06 -2.54 5.04
CA VAL A 260 -8.33 -3.82 5.10
C VAL A 260 -6.90 -3.53 5.58
N LEU A 261 -6.57 -4.01 6.77
CA LEU A 261 -5.33 -3.65 7.47
C LEU A 261 -4.18 -4.62 7.20
N SER A 262 -4.48 -5.88 6.89
CA SER A 262 -3.45 -6.89 6.60
C SER A 262 -3.97 -7.98 5.68
N LEU A 263 -3.06 -8.50 4.86
CA LEU A 263 -3.28 -9.58 3.91
C LEU A 263 -2.20 -10.64 4.12
N ALA A 264 -2.56 -11.91 3.97
CA ALA A 264 -1.62 -13.01 4.04
C ALA A 264 -2.02 -14.11 3.05
N ALA A 265 -1.14 -14.39 2.08
CA ALA A 265 -1.33 -15.45 1.11
C ALA A 265 -0.86 -16.79 1.69
N ASN A 266 -1.64 -17.85 1.48
CA ASN A 266 -1.28 -19.16 1.96
C ASN A 266 -0.28 -19.82 0.99
N ARG A 267 0.95 -20.06 1.46
CA ARG A 267 2.04 -20.61 0.63
C ARG A 267 1.90 -22.12 0.34
N HIS A 268 1.04 -22.83 1.06
CA HIS A 268 0.74 -24.25 0.83
C HIS A 268 -0.51 -24.45 -0.04
N HIS A 269 -1.57 -23.69 0.25
CA HIS A 269 -2.81 -23.66 -0.52
C HIS A 269 -2.91 -22.32 -1.26
N ARG A 270 -2.21 -22.22 -2.39
CA ARG A 270 -1.99 -20.99 -3.16
C ARG A 270 -3.26 -20.22 -3.54
N ASN A 271 -4.41 -20.90 -3.58
CA ASN A 271 -5.70 -20.25 -3.88
C ASN A 271 -6.34 -19.56 -2.66
N LEU A 272 -5.76 -19.66 -1.47
CA LEU A 272 -6.33 -19.08 -0.25
C LEU A 272 -5.61 -17.78 0.15
N LEU A 273 -6.39 -16.71 0.32
CA LEU A 273 -5.93 -15.44 0.86
C LEU A 273 -6.69 -15.16 2.17
N ALA A 274 -5.97 -14.81 3.23
CA ALA A 274 -6.57 -14.31 4.45
C ALA A 274 -6.47 -12.78 4.47
N SER A 275 -7.52 -12.10 4.93
CA SER A 275 -7.51 -10.66 5.15
C SER A 275 -8.05 -10.32 6.53
N SER A 276 -7.56 -9.22 7.10
CA SER A 276 -8.09 -8.64 8.33
C SER A 276 -8.48 -7.19 8.14
N SER A 277 -9.48 -6.74 8.88
CA SER A 277 -10.07 -5.42 8.69
C SER A 277 -10.35 -4.70 10.01
N ALA A 278 -10.48 -3.38 9.92
CA ALA A 278 -11.02 -2.55 10.98
C ALA A 278 -12.49 -2.90 11.34
N ASP A 279 -13.19 -3.67 10.50
CA ASP A 279 -14.53 -4.18 10.78
C ASP A 279 -14.59 -5.30 11.84
N LYS A 280 -13.42 -5.63 12.43
CA LYS A 280 -13.22 -6.62 13.51
C LYS A 280 -13.34 -8.08 13.05
N THR A 281 -13.39 -8.30 11.74
CA THR A 281 -13.49 -9.64 11.14
C THR A 281 -12.22 -10.03 10.41
N ILE A 282 -12.03 -11.34 10.29
CA ILE A 282 -11.04 -11.96 9.41
C ILE A 282 -11.81 -12.69 8.33
N LYS A 283 -11.37 -12.57 7.08
CA LYS A 283 -11.98 -13.27 5.95
C LYS A 283 -10.99 -14.18 5.27
N LEU A 284 -11.50 -15.32 4.84
CA LEU A 284 -10.79 -16.27 4.00
C LEU A 284 -11.41 -16.21 2.61
N TRP A 285 -10.59 -15.90 1.62
CA TRP A 285 -10.97 -15.77 0.22
C TRP A 285 -10.43 -16.93 -0.59
N ASP A 286 -11.22 -17.38 -1.56
CA ASP A 286 -10.76 -18.29 -2.59
C ASP A 286 -10.49 -17.50 -3.87
N LEU A 287 -9.22 -17.40 -4.24
CA LEU A 287 -8.73 -16.63 -5.38
C LEU A 287 -9.20 -17.20 -6.73
N ASN A 288 -9.47 -18.51 -6.81
CA ASN A 288 -9.98 -19.11 -8.04
C ASN A 288 -11.42 -18.68 -8.34
N THR A 289 -12.22 -18.49 -7.28
CA THR A 289 -13.64 -18.11 -7.41
C THR A 289 -13.89 -16.63 -7.13
N THR A 290 -12.85 -15.91 -6.71
CA THR A 290 -12.86 -14.50 -6.27
C THR A 290 -13.97 -14.20 -5.26
N LYS A 291 -14.24 -15.16 -4.37
CA LYS A 291 -15.34 -15.10 -3.39
C LYS A 291 -14.85 -15.37 -1.98
N CYS A 292 -15.55 -14.78 -1.01
CA CYS A 292 -15.32 -15.08 0.40
C CYS A 292 -15.80 -16.51 0.69
N ALA A 293 -14.87 -17.35 1.15
CA ALA A 293 -15.16 -18.71 1.59
C ALA A 293 -15.72 -18.73 3.02
N LYS A 294 -15.17 -17.90 3.91
CA LYS A 294 -15.60 -17.85 5.32
C LYS A 294 -15.23 -16.53 6.00
N SER A 295 -16.10 -16.09 6.92
CA SER A 295 -15.88 -14.97 7.82
C SER A 295 -15.68 -15.47 9.26
N TYR A 296 -14.73 -14.87 9.98
CA TYR A 296 -14.36 -15.23 11.35
C TYR A 296 -14.41 -14.01 12.27
N THR A 297 -15.02 -14.17 13.44
CA THR A 297 -15.18 -13.12 14.46
C THR A 297 -14.49 -13.54 15.76
N TYR A 298 -13.15 -13.60 15.74
CA TYR A 298 -12.36 -13.99 16.92
C TYR A 298 -12.08 -12.83 17.87
N HIS A 299 -12.08 -11.61 17.35
CA HIS A 299 -11.66 -10.40 18.05
C HIS A 299 -12.85 -9.47 18.34
N THR A 300 -12.68 -8.60 19.34
CA THR A 300 -13.69 -7.60 19.73
C THR A 300 -13.36 -6.20 19.24
N ASP A 301 -12.18 -6.00 18.66
CA ASP A 301 -11.74 -4.75 18.05
C ASP A 301 -11.06 -4.98 16.69
N LYS A 302 -10.55 -3.91 16.07
CA LYS A 302 -9.87 -3.92 14.77
C LYS A 302 -8.80 -5.01 14.72
N VAL A 303 -8.75 -5.76 13.63
CA VAL A 303 -7.77 -6.83 13.44
C VAL A 303 -6.67 -6.30 12.52
N CYS A 304 -5.52 -5.99 13.10
CA CYS A 304 -4.42 -5.28 12.45
C CYS A 304 -3.53 -6.20 11.62
N SER A 305 -3.39 -7.48 11.98
CA SER A 305 -2.39 -8.35 11.36
C SER A 305 -2.84 -9.81 11.33
N VAL A 306 -2.56 -10.49 10.23
CA VAL A 306 -2.79 -11.93 10.03
C VAL A 306 -1.57 -12.60 9.42
N ALA A 307 -1.29 -13.83 9.82
CA ALA A 307 -0.18 -14.62 9.29
C ALA A 307 -0.49 -16.11 9.23
N TRP A 308 -0.27 -16.73 8.07
CA TRP A 308 -0.35 -18.18 7.92
C TRP A 308 0.81 -18.87 8.61
N HIS A 309 0.52 -20.01 9.22
CA HIS A 309 1.54 -20.82 9.83
C HIS A 309 2.47 -21.43 8.75
N PRO A 310 3.80 -21.43 8.95
CA PRO A 310 4.77 -21.76 7.91
C PRO A 310 4.76 -23.23 7.49
N VAL A 311 4.30 -24.15 8.35
CA VAL A 311 4.26 -25.59 8.08
C VAL A 311 2.83 -26.13 7.97
N GLU A 312 2.00 -25.93 8.99
CA GLU A 312 0.58 -26.28 8.98
C GLU A 312 -0.25 -25.30 8.14
N SER A 313 -0.74 -25.76 6.97
CA SER A 313 -1.46 -24.91 6.00
C SER A 313 -2.83 -24.38 6.46
N THR A 314 -3.33 -24.82 7.62
CA THR A 314 -4.69 -24.52 8.08
C THR A 314 -4.73 -23.63 9.31
N ALA A 315 -3.58 -23.43 9.97
CA ALA A 315 -3.47 -22.58 11.14
C ALA A 315 -3.20 -21.13 10.73
N LEU A 316 -4.03 -20.21 11.22
CA LEU A 316 -3.89 -18.77 11.03
C LEU A 316 -3.66 -18.09 12.37
N LEU A 317 -2.69 -17.19 12.41
CA LEU A 317 -2.42 -16.28 13.53
C LEU A 317 -3.08 -14.94 13.21
N SER A 318 -3.72 -14.33 14.20
CA SER A 318 -4.31 -13.00 14.09
C SER A 318 -4.05 -12.16 15.33
N GLY A 319 -3.73 -10.88 15.13
CA GLY A 319 -3.54 -9.88 16.18
C GLY A 319 -4.57 -8.75 16.07
N SER A 320 -4.96 -8.18 17.21
CA SER A 320 -5.98 -7.14 17.28
C SER A 320 -5.69 -6.08 18.32
N TYR A 321 -6.29 -4.91 18.14
CA TYR A 321 -6.33 -3.82 19.12
C TYR A 321 -7.14 -4.18 20.37
N ASP A 322 -7.82 -5.34 20.40
CA ASP A 322 -8.37 -5.91 21.65
C ASP A 322 -7.30 -6.46 22.61
N ARG A 323 -6.01 -6.28 22.27
CA ARG A 323 -4.82 -6.73 23.02
C ARG A 323 -4.72 -8.23 23.12
N THR A 324 -5.32 -8.93 22.17
CA THR A 324 -5.26 -10.38 22.09
C THR A 324 -4.78 -10.86 20.75
N VAL A 325 -4.12 -12.01 20.80
CA VAL A 325 -3.63 -12.75 19.64
C VAL A 325 -4.30 -14.12 19.65
N VAL A 326 -4.76 -14.57 18.50
CA VAL A 326 -5.49 -15.83 18.34
C VAL A 326 -4.78 -16.71 17.32
N VAL A 327 -4.67 -18.00 17.63
CA VAL A 327 -4.27 -19.03 16.67
C VAL A 327 -5.47 -19.93 16.44
N ALA A 328 -5.96 -20.01 15.21
CA ALA A 328 -7.15 -20.76 14.88
C ALA A 328 -6.93 -21.70 13.68
N ASP A 329 -7.56 -22.89 13.72
CA ASP A 329 -7.66 -23.77 12.56
C ASP A 329 -8.84 -23.32 11.70
N MET A 330 -8.55 -22.84 10.49
CA MET A 330 -9.55 -22.30 9.56
C MET A 330 -10.60 -23.33 9.12
N ARG A 331 -10.32 -24.64 9.24
CA ARG A 331 -11.28 -25.71 8.92
C ARG A 331 -12.31 -25.93 10.01
N ALA A 332 -12.05 -25.46 11.23
CA ALA A 332 -12.88 -25.67 12.40
C ALA A 332 -13.26 -24.31 13.05
N PRO A 333 -14.05 -23.47 12.36
CA PRO A 333 -14.40 -22.12 12.82
C PRO A 333 -15.07 -22.10 14.20
N GLU A 334 -15.87 -23.13 14.51
CA GLU A 334 -16.61 -23.25 15.76
C GLU A 334 -15.76 -23.77 16.94
N ALA A 335 -14.51 -24.20 16.68
CA ALA A 335 -13.62 -24.67 17.72
C ALA A 335 -13.15 -23.49 18.58
N LYS A 336 -12.99 -23.73 19.89
CA LYS A 336 -12.41 -22.74 20.78
C LYS A 336 -10.95 -22.53 20.43
N ALA A 337 -10.66 -21.43 19.74
CA ALA A 337 -9.31 -21.05 19.37
C ALA A 337 -8.48 -20.61 20.60
N PRO A 338 -7.24 -21.12 20.74
CA PRO A 338 -6.23 -20.57 21.65
C PRO A 338 -6.06 -19.05 21.51
N ARG A 339 -5.89 -18.37 22.65
CA ARG A 339 -5.77 -16.90 22.72
C ARG A 339 -4.70 -16.50 23.72
N TRP A 340 -3.87 -15.54 23.35
CA TRP A 340 -2.85 -14.91 24.19
C TRP A 340 -3.22 -13.45 24.39
N GLY A 341 -2.94 -12.91 25.58
CA GLY A 341 -3.09 -11.48 25.87
C GLY A 341 -1.73 -10.80 25.94
N VAL A 342 -1.71 -9.53 25.56
CA VAL A 342 -0.59 -8.59 25.70
C VAL A 342 -1.07 -7.33 26.43
N GLU A 343 -0.15 -6.50 26.91
CA GLU A 343 -0.45 -5.33 27.75
C GLU A 343 -0.94 -4.09 26.98
N SER A 344 -0.67 -4.02 25.67
CA SER A 344 -0.96 -2.89 24.79
C SER A 344 -1.53 -3.40 23.46
N ASP A 345 -1.93 -2.49 22.59
CA ASP A 345 -2.57 -2.80 21.32
C ASP A 345 -1.53 -3.48 20.40
N VAL A 346 -1.96 -4.55 19.73
CA VAL A 346 -1.09 -5.33 18.83
C VAL A 346 -0.94 -4.56 17.53
N GLU A 347 0.28 -4.43 17.02
CA GLU A 347 0.53 -3.82 15.70
C GLU A 347 0.69 -4.88 14.62
N SER A 348 1.57 -5.87 14.84
CA SER A 348 1.84 -6.93 13.88
C SER A 348 2.09 -8.27 14.56
N VAL A 349 1.78 -9.36 13.83
CA VAL A 349 2.04 -10.74 14.26
C VAL A 349 2.74 -11.52 13.16
N ARG A 350 3.74 -12.33 13.52
CA ARG A 350 4.47 -13.16 12.56
C ARG A 350 4.85 -14.49 13.20
N TRP A 351 4.68 -15.59 12.47
CA TRP A 351 5.26 -16.88 12.86
C TRP A 351 6.78 -16.85 12.73
N ASN A 352 7.47 -17.64 13.55
CA ASN A 352 8.89 -17.87 13.34
C ASN A 352 9.07 -18.82 12.13
N PRO A 353 9.72 -18.39 11.03
CA PRO A 353 9.92 -19.24 9.85
C PRO A 353 10.88 -20.41 10.11
N HIS A 354 11.73 -20.32 11.14
CA HIS A 354 12.74 -21.32 11.48
C HIS A 354 12.28 -22.31 12.57
N ASP A 355 11.28 -21.95 13.37
CA ASP A 355 10.65 -22.85 14.33
C ASP A 355 9.13 -22.61 14.37
N PRO A 356 8.32 -23.49 13.72
CA PRO A 356 6.88 -23.29 13.60
C PRO A 356 6.13 -23.26 14.93
N ASN A 357 6.74 -23.72 16.03
CA ASN A 357 6.06 -23.73 17.32
C ASN A 357 5.93 -22.35 17.95
N TYR A 358 6.62 -21.35 17.42
CA TYR A 358 6.70 -20.04 18.05
C TYR A 358 6.25 -18.91 17.11
N PHE A 359 5.79 -17.83 17.72
CA PHE A 359 5.40 -16.62 17.01
C PHE A 359 5.79 -15.37 17.81
N TYR A 360 5.89 -14.27 17.07
CA TYR A 360 6.22 -12.93 17.55
C TYR A 360 4.98 -12.03 17.48
N VAL A 361 4.90 -11.11 18.41
CA VAL A 361 3.84 -10.09 18.49
C VAL A 361 4.52 -8.76 18.77
N SER A 362 4.29 -7.75 17.94
CA SER A 362 4.68 -6.37 18.22
C SER A 362 3.51 -5.57 18.79
N THR A 363 3.84 -4.60 19.63
CA THR A 363 2.86 -3.77 20.34
C THR A 363 3.16 -2.28 20.17
N GLU A 364 2.12 -1.47 20.36
CA GLU A 364 2.16 0.00 20.25
C GLU A 364 3.13 0.65 21.27
N ASN A 365 3.45 -0.03 22.37
CA ASN A 365 4.38 0.47 23.40
C ASN A 365 5.85 0.06 23.17
N GLY A 366 6.21 -0.39 21.96
CA GLY A 366 7.59 -0.66 21.60
C GLY A 366 8.14 -2.00 22.07
N MET A 367 7.26 -2.97 22.37
CA MET A 367 7.66 -4.31 22.80
C MET A 367 7.46 -5.38 21.72
N ILE A 368 8.33 -6.40 21.77
CA ILE A 368 8.18 -7.66 21.06
C ILE A 368 7.97 -8.77 22.08
N HIS A 369 6.84 -9.48 21.97
CA HIS A 369 6.56 -10.69 22.72
C HIS A 369 6.85 -11.93 21.88
N TYR A 370 7.50 -12.92 22.47
CA TYR A 370 7.73 -14.21 21.85
C TYR A 370 6.98 -15.31 22.58
N HIS A 371 6.10 -16.03 21.89
CA HIS A 371 5.21 -17.02 22.48
C HIS A 371 5.39 -18.40 21.88
N ASP A 372 5.17 -19.44 22.69
CA ASP A 372 5.03 -20.82 22.24
C ASP A 372 3.54 -21.13 21.98
N ALA A 373 3.19 -21.41 20.73
CA ALA A 373 1.82 -21.71 20.31
C ALA A 373 1.26 -22.98 20.97
N ARG A 374 2.11 -23.90 21.40
CA ARG A 374 1.69 -25.14 22.09
C ARG A 374 1.32 -24.88 23.54
N ASN A 375 1.80 -23.80 24.13
CA ASN A 375 1.54 -23.42 25.51
C ASN A 375 0.45 -22.35 25.59
N ALA A 376 -0.71 -22.66 25.01
CA ALA A 376 -1.87 -21.79 25.03
C ALA A 376 -2.36 -21.55 26.47
N PRO A 377 -2.54 -20.29 26.90
CA PRO A 377 -3.03 -20.01 28.23
C PRO A 377 -4.52 -20.34 28.32
N LYS A 378 -5.01 -20.58 29.54
CA LYS A 378 -6.44 -20.84 29.78
C LYS A 378 -7.31 -19.60 29.52
N ASP A 379 -6.71 -18.43 29.72
CA ASP A 379 -7.32 -17.11 29.58
C ASP A 379 -6.24 -16.12 29.10
N ALA A 380 -6.63 -15.07 28.38
CA ALA A 380 -5.71 -14.12 27.75
C ALA A 380 -4.81 -13.42 28.78
N SER A 381 -5.36 -13.11 29.96
CA SER A 381 -4.62 -12.49 31.08
C SER A 381 -3.55 -13.39 31.70
N ALA A 382 -3.62 -14.70 31.48
CA ALA A 382 -2.66 -15.67 31.97
C ALA A 382 -1.57 -16.01 30.94
N SER A 383 -1.47 -15.21 29.87
CA SER A 383 -0.43 -15.34 28.84
C SER A 383 0.96 -15.30 29.48
N LYS A 384 1.82 -16.23 29.05
CA LYS A 384 3.21 -16.30 29.48
C LYS A 384 4.10 -16.32 28.24
N PRO A 385 4.69 -15.18 27.87
CA PRO A 385 5.71 -15.16 26.82
C PRO A 385 6.94 -15.95 27.29
N VAL A 386 7.64 -16.53 26.32
CA VAL A 386 8.96 -17.14 26.51
C VAL A 386 9.96 -16.05 26.93
N TRP A 387 9.89 -14.90 26.25
CA TRP A 387 10.59 -13.67 26.62
C TRP A 387 9.84 -12.47 26.04
N VAL A 388 10.12 -11.30 26.61
CA VAL A 388 9.66 -10.00 26.14
C VAL A 388 10.87 -9.12 25.92
N LEU A 389 10.86 -8.34 24.84
CA LEU A 389 11.90 -7.41 24.47
C LEU A 389 11.31 -6.00 24.37
N GLN A 390 11.80 -5.06 25.18
CA GLN A 390 11.60 -3.63 24.91
C GLN A 390 12.57 -3.24 23.79
N ALA A 391 12.07 -3.15 22.56
CA ALA A 391 12.90 -2.86 21.40
C ALA A 391 12.98 -1.35 21.14
N HIS A 392 11.88 -0.61 21.33
CA HIS A 392 11.77 0.82 21.08
C HIS A 392 11.03 1.53 22.22
N ASP A 393 11.16 2.84 22.33
CA ASP A 393 10.41 3.65 23.31
C ASP A 393 9.05 4.12 22.75
N GLU A 394 8.86 4.02 21.43
CA GLU A 394 7.60 4.25 20.72
C GLU A 394 7.09 2.99 19.99
N SER A 395 5.96 3.10 19.28
CA SER A 395 5.29 2.00 18.59
C SER A 395 6.19 1.31 17.56
N ILE A 396 6.14 -0.03 17.56
CA ILE A 396 6.74 -0.86 16.51
C ILE A 396 5.67 -1.07 15.44
N SER A 397 5.63 -0.13 14.51
CA SER A 397 4.78 -0.14 13.33
C SER A 397 5.05 -1.34 12.42
N SER A 398 6.30 -1.79 12.33
CA SER A 398 6.68 -2.92 11.48
C SER A 398 7.85 -3.70 12.05
N PHE A 399 7.82 -5.01 11.85
CA PHE A 399 8.97 -5.87 12.11
C PHE A 399 8.92 -7.06 11.16
N ASP A 400 10.08 -7.65 10.92
CA ASP A 400 10.17 -8.85 10.11
C ASP A 400 11.27 -9.80 10.61
N ILE A 401 11.03 -11.10 10.41
CA ILE A 401 11.98 -12.16 10.72
C ILE A 401 12.60 -12.62 9.42
N ASN A 402 13.93 -12.64 9.38
CA ASN A 402 14.65 -13.06 8.20
C ASN A 402 14.28 -14.51 7.83
N PRO A 403 13.78 -14.77 6.61
CA PRO A 403 13.35 -16.10 6.21
C PRO A 403 14.53 -17.06 5.96
N VAL A 404 15.73 -16.53 5.73
CA VAL A 404 16.94 -17.30 5.36
C VAL A 404 17.83 -17.56 6.58
N ILE A 405 18.00 -16.57 7.46
CA ILE A 405 19.00 -16.57 8.54
C ILE A 405 18.31 -16.74 9.90
N PRO A 406 18.48 -17.89 10.57
CA PRO A 406 17.86 -18.14 11.87
C PRO A 406 18.29 -17.16 12.95
N GLY A 407 17.29 -16.60 13.63
CA GLY A 407 17.47 -15.67 14.75
C GLY A 407 17.78 -14.24 14.33
N TYR A 408 17.61 -13.90 13.05
CA TYR A 408 17.82 -12.53 12.57
C TYR A 408 16.48 -11.79 12.47
N LEU A 409 16.30 -10.75 13.28
CA LEU A 409 15.07 -9.97 13.40
C LEU A 409 15.37 -8.50 13.12
N ALA A 410 14.50 -7.83 12.37
CA ALA A 410 14.50 -6.38 12.18
C ALA A 410 13.23 -5.77 12.78
N THR A 411 13.37 -4.64 13.46
CA THR A 411 12.24 -3.84 13.98
C THR A 411 12.37 -2.41 13.47
N GLY A 412 11.26 -1.85 12.99
CA GLY A 412 11.11 -0.46 12.62
C GLY A 412 10.06 0.20 13.50
N SER A 413 10.30 1.45 13.88
CA SER A 413 9.42 2.18 14.80
C SER A 413 9.17 3.62 14.34
N THR A 414 8.12 4.21 14.91
CA THR A 414 7.83 5.63 14.78
C THR A 414 8.90 6.53 15.41
N ASP A 415 9.79 5.97 16.23
CA ASP A 415 10.99 6.65 16.76
C ASP A 415 12.08 6.91 15.69
N LYS A 416 11.78 6.60 14.42
CA LYS A 416 12.66 6.74 13.23
C LYS A 416 13.83 5.75 13.20
N GLN A 417 13.94 4.85 14.17
CA GLN A 417 15.01 3.87 14.21
C GLN A 417 14.61 2.55 13.57
N VAL A 418 15.56 1.95 12.86
CA VAL A 418 15.58 0.53 12.53
C VAL A 418 16.61 -0.16 13.42
N LYS A 419 16.18 -1.21 14.11
CA LYS A 419 17.03 -2.04 14.97
C LYS A 419 17.13 -3.45 14.44
N LEU A 420 18.36 -3.97 14.46
CA LEU A 420 18.69 -5.34 14.07
C LEU A 420 19.03 -6.16 15.31
N TRP A 421 18.44 -7.34 15.41
CA TRP A 421 18.52 -8.19 16.60
C TRP A 421 19.03 -9.58 16.24
N ASN A 422 19.86 -10.13 17.12
CA ASN A 422 20.27 -11.53 17.12
C ASN A 422 19.56 -12.26 18.27
N ILE A 423 18.62 -13.11 17.89
CA ILE A 423 17.82 -13.95 18.77
C ILE A 423 18.55 -15.28 18.96
N GLN A 424 18.94 -15.54 20.21
CA GLN A 424 19.64 -16.76 20.62
C GLN A 424 18.84 -17.47 21.71
N GLU A 425 19.24 -18.68 22.08
CA GLU A 425 18.64 -19.41 23.22
C GLU A 425 18.75 -18.62 24.53
N SER A 426 19.80 -17.82 24.69
CA SER A 426 19.98 -16.92 25.84
C SER A 426 19.05 -15.70 25.83
N GLY A 427 18.33 -15.47 24.74
CA GLY A 427 17.45 -14.33 24.54
C GLY A 427 17.90 -13.40 23.40
N PRO A 428 17.13 -12.32 23.16
CA PRO A 428 17.43 -11.31 22.15
C PRO A 428 18.63 -10.44 22.53
N SER A 429 19.43 -10.06 21.53
CA SER A 429 20.54 -9.11 21.68
C SER A 429 20.56 -8.12 20.52
N MET A 430 20.69 -6.83 20.81
CA MET A 430 20.75 -5.79 19.78
C MET A 430 22.12 -5.83 19.09
N VAL A 431 22.12 -5.79 17.77
CA VAL A 431 23.34 -5.78 16.93
C VAL A 431 23.58 -4.39 16.36
N VAL A 432 22.53 -3.75 15.83
CA VAL A 432 22.59 -2.40 15.23
C VAL A 432 21.33 -1.63 15.61
N SER A 433 21.47 -0.32 15.81
CA SER A 433 20.38 0.66 15.85
C SER A 433 20.77 1.81 14.94
N ARG A 434 19.88 2.22 14.04
CA ARG A 434 20.20 3.25 13.07
C ARG A 434 18.95 3.97 12.57
N ASP A 435 19.09 5.28 12.34
CA ASP A 435 18.19 6.05 11.48
C ASP A 435 18.64 5.92 10.02
N LEU A 436 17.73 5.50 9.16
CA LEU A 436 17.96 5.33 7.73
C LEU A 436 17.53 6.58 6.92
N GLY A 437 16.92 7.58 7.56
CA GLY A 437 16.48 8.81 6.88
C GLY A 437 15.12 8.65 6.18
N VAL A 438 14.37 7.60 6.47
CA VAL A 438 13.01 7.38 5.93
C VAL A 438 11.90 8.05 6.77
N GLY A 439 12.27 8.80 7.82
CA GLY A 439 11.32 9.37 8.79
C GLY A 439 10.78 8.30 9.74
N LYS A 440 9.49 8.40 10.11
CA LYS A 440 8.83 7.36 10.89
C LYS A 440 8.81 6.09 10.05
N VAL A 441 9.36 5.00 10.56
CA VAL A 441 9.40 3.74 9.80
C VAL A 441 8.00 3.15 9.80
N PHE A 442 7.45 2.79 8.64
CA PHE A 442 6.14 2.14 8.53
C PHE A 442 6.24 0.73 7.97
N SER A 443 7.32 0.40 7.28
CA SER A 443 7.54 -0.93 6.73
C SER A 443 9.01 -1.35 6.83
N THR A 444 9.24 -2.58 7.30
CA THR A 444 10.53 -3.26 7.25
C THR A 444 10.32 -4.69 6.77
N SER A 445 10.98 -5.10 5.69
CA SER A 445 10.83 -6.46 5.15
C SER A 445 12.16 -7.00 4.61
N PHE A 446 12.52 -8.22 5.02
CA PHE A 446 13.69 -8.91 4.50
C PHE A 446 13.42 -9.49 3.12
N ALA A 447 14.44 -9.49 2.26
CA ALA A 447 14.35 -10.17 0.99
C ALA A 447 14.16 -11.69 1.18
N PRO A 448 13.31 -12.34 0.36
CA PRO A 448 12.90 -13.72 0.58
C PRO A 448 13.91 -14.76 0.08
N ASP A 449 14.81 -14.39 -0.83
CA ASP A 449 15.74 -15.29 -1.49
C ASP A 449 17.07 -15.45 -0.74
N ASN A 450 17.70 -16.62 -0.86
CA ASN A 450 18.93 -16.94 -0.13
C ASN A 450 20.11 -16.03 -0.51
N GLU A 451 20.18 -15.66 -1.79
CA GLU A 451 21.22 -14.84 -2.41
C GLU A 451 21.24 -13.43 -1.81
N VAL A 452 20.06 -12.88 -1.53
CA VAL A 452 19.84 -11.53 -0.96
C VAL A 452 19.38 -11.58 0.49
N GLY A 453 19.63 -12.67 1.21
CA GLY A 453 19.16 -12.84 2.60
C GLY A 453 19.66 -11.80 3.60
N PHE A 454 20.56 -10.89 3.24
CA PHE A 454 20.98 -9.74 4.05
C PHE A 454 20.37 -8.40 3.60
N ARG A 455 19.54 -8.38 2.55
CA ARG A 455 18.84 -7.19 2.08
C ARG A 455 17.58 -6.96 2.91
N LEU A 456 17.43 -5.73 3.36
CA LEU A 456 16.28 -5.27 4.12
C LEU A 456 15.70 -4.05 3.41
N ALA A 457 14.45 -4.15 2.97
CA ALA A 457 13.68 -3.00 2.51
C ALA A 457 13.12 -2.26 3.72
N VAL A 458 13.28 -0.94 3.74
CA VAL A 458 12.77 -0.05 4.78
C VAL A 458 12.12 1.13 4.11
N ALA A 459 10.90 1.47 4.54
CA ALA A 459 10.17 2.62 4.04
C ALA A 459 9.35 3.28 5.16
N GLY A 460 8.99 4.55 4.96
CA GLY A 460 8.39 5.35 6.01
C GLY A 460 7.76 6.67 5.55
N SER A 461 7.65 7.61 6.50
CA SER A 461 6.93 8.87 6.35
C SER A 461 7.59 9.91 5.44
N LYS A 462 8.81 9.66 4.93
CA LYS A 462 9.48 10.54 3.95
C LYS A 462 9.26 10.12 2.49
N GLY A 463 8.48 9.06 2.24
CA GLY A 463 8.16 8.64 0.87
C GLY A 463 9.29 7.89 0.14
N ALA A 464 10.44 7.65 0.78
CA ALA A 464 11.55 6.91 0.19
C ALA A 464 11.55 5.42 0.57
N VAL A 465 11.80 4.55 -0.42
CA VAL A 465 12.20 3.15 -0.18
C VAL A 465 13.72 3.08 -0.12
N GLN A 466 14.24 2.45 0.93
CA GLN A 466 15.66 2.13 1.04
C GLN A 466 15.89 0.63 1.16
N ILE A 467 16.78 0.10 0.33
CA ILE A 467 17.29 -1.27 0.39
C ILE A 467 18.66 -1.24 1.06
N TRP A 468 18.72 -1.80 2.26
CA TRP A 468 19.94 -1.87 3.06
C TRP A 468 20.60 -3.25 2.94
N ASP A 469 21.84 -3.29 2.48
CA ASP A 469 22.71 -4.45 2.68
C ASP A 469 23.29 -4.46 4.10
N THR A 470 22.61 -5.18 4.97
CA THR A 470 23.03 -5.33 6.37
C THR A 470 24.34 -6.09 6.53
N SER A 471 24.77 -6.90 5.56
CA SER A 471 26.02 -7.66 5.61
C SER A 471 27.27 -6.79 5.53
N THR A 472 27.13 -5.54 5.07
CA THR A 472 28.22 -4.56 5.03
C THR A 472 28.60 -4.08 6.44
N ASN A 473 27.70 -4.22 7.42
CA ASN A 473 27.98 -3.90 8.81
C ASN A 473 28.82 -4.99 9.50
N ALA A 474 29.93 -4.60 10.11
CA ALA A 474 30.84 -5.53 10.79
C ALA A 474 30.20 -6.27 11.98
N ALA A 475 29.30 -5.64 12.72
CA ALA A 475 28.60 -6.28 13.85
C ALA A 475 27.62 -7.36 13.36
N VAL A 476 26.91 -7.10 12.25
CA VAL A 476 26.03 -8.08 11.60
C VAL A 476 26.85 -9.29 11.13
N ARG A 477 27.99 -9.06 10.46
CA ARG A 477 28.88 -10.17 10.08
C ARG A 477 29.38 -10.94 11.29
N ALA A 478 29.79 -10.27 12.36
CA ALA A 478 30.24 -10.96 13.57
C ALA A 478 29.13 -11.84 14.19
N ALA A 479 27.87 -11.38 14.14
CA ALA A 479 26.73 -12.09 14.69
C ALA A 479 26.23 -13.24 13.79
N PHE A 480 26.30 -13.11 12.46
CA PHE A 480 25.61 -14.00 11.52
C PHE A 480 26.49 -14.61 10.41
N ALA A 481 27.73 -14.16 10.18
CA ALA A 481 28.55 -14.65 9.05
C ALA A 481 28.99 -16.12 9.19
N SER A 482 28.84 -16.75 10.35
CA SER A 482 29.04 -18.20 10.49
C SER A 482 27.85 -19.02 10.00
N LYS A 483 26.69 -18.39 9.79
CA LYS A 483 25.42 -19.04 9.41
C LYS A 483 25.12 -18.98 7.91
N VAL A 484 25.90 -18.22 7.13
CA VAL A 484 25.75 -18.04 5.67
C VAL A 484 27.14 -18.06 5.00
N PRO A 485 27.30 -18.55 3.76
CA PRO A 485 28.56 -18.44 3.03
C PRO A 485 29.11 -17.02 3.02
N ALA A 486 30.44 -16.88 3.04
CA ALA A 486 31.11 -15.58 3.14
C ALA A 486 30.66 -14.64 2.00
N VAL A 487 29.99 -13.55 2.38
CA VAL A 487 29.58 -12.48 1.46
C VAL A 487 30.83 -11.84 0.86
N ARG A 488 30.87 -11.78 -0.48
CA ARG A 488 31.93 -11.09 -1.23
C ARG A 488 31.61 -9.60 -1.22
N GLY A 489 32.55 -8.77 -0.76
CA GLY A 489 32.41 -7.32 -0.78
C GLY A 489 33.68 -6.63 -0.29
N ASP A 490 33.91 -5.39 -0.69
CA ASP A 490 35.06 -4.57 -0.28
C ASP A 490 34.88 -3.97 1.13
N GLY A 491 33.74 -4.24 1.77
CA GLY A 491 33.39 -3.78 3.10
C GLY A 491 32.83 -2.35 3.14
N LYS A 492 32.61 -1.71 1.98
CA LYS A 492 31.84 -0.47 1.90
C LYS A 492 30.37 -0.74 2.19
N GLU A 493 29.73 0.25 2.79
CA GLU A 493 28.30 0.22 3.03
C GLU A 493 27.54 0.29 1.72
N ARG A 494 26.55 -0.60 1.55
CA ARG A 494 25.60 -0.59 0.43
C ARG A 494 24.23 -0.29 1.01
N LEU A 495 23.75 0.91 0.73
CA LEU A 495 22.42 1.40 1.05
C LEU A 495 21.97 2.13 -0.21
N VAL A 496 20.91 1.65 -0.83
CA VAL A 496 20.41 2.19 -2.09
C VAL A 496 18.94 2.54 -1.90
N GLY A 497 18.56 3.74 -2.31
CA GLY A 497 17.20 4.25 -2.20
C GLY A 497 17.01 5.42 -3.15
N LEU A 498 15.75 5.67 -3.50
CA LEU A 498 15.36 6.84 -4.28
C LEU A 498 14.93 7.93 -3.29
N GLU A 499 15.79 8.93 -3.11
CA GLU A 499 15.48 10.13 -2.31
C GLU A 499 14.59 11.07 -3.12
N GLU A 500 13.52 11.61 -2.51
CA GLU A 500 12.90 12.84 -3.01
C GLU A 500 13.84 14.01 -2.66
N GLU A 501 14.04 14.95 -3.59
CA GLU A 501 14.71 16.21 -3.26
C GLU A 501 13.90 16.93 -2.16
N ASP A 502 14.46 17.04 -0.95
CA ASP A 502 13.83 17.71 0.19
C ASP A 502 13.40 19.15 -0.22
N THR A 503 12.10 19.36 -0.46
CA THR A 503 11.50 20.70 -0.43
C THR A 503 11.20 21.03 1.03
N ASP A 504 12.27 21.37 1.75
CA ASP A 504 12.21 21.79 3.15
C ASP A 504 11.23 22.96 3.34
N SER A 505 10.07 22.66 3.91
CA SER A 505 9.22 23.63 4.61
C SER A 505 8.83 23.04 5.96
N ASP A 506 9.84 22.80 6.80
CA ASP A 506 9.65 22.54 8.22
C ASP A 506 9.03 23.80 8.87
N SER A 507 7.71 23.76 9.09
CA SER A 507 7.07 24.65 10.07
C SER A 507 7.19 24.00 11.44
N GLU A 508 8.11 24.53 12.26
CA GLU A 508 8.27 24.16 13.66
C GLU A 508 6.95 24.29 14.42
N GLU A 509 6.47 23.17 14.98
CA GLU A 509 5.43 23.15 16.00
C GLU A 509 5.99 23.73 17.30
N GLY A 510 5.73 25.01 17.53
CA GLY A 510 5.95 25.65 18.83
C GLY A 510 4.83 25.30 19.80
N GLU A 511 5.05 24.26 20.62
CA GLU A 511 4.30 24.09 21.87
C GLU A 511 4.72 25.17 22.89
N SER A 512 3.79 26.03 23.27
CA SER A 512 3.80 26.64 24.61
C SER A 512 2.37 26.75 25.12
N ASN A 513 2.01 25.85 26.03
CA ASN A 513 0.79 25.92 26.83
C ASN A 513 0.97 26.92 27.98
N ASP A 514 -0.01 27.83 28.13
CA ASP A 514 -0.69 28.24 29.38
C ASP A 514 0.15 28.89 30.52
N GLU A 515 -0.21 30.01 31.16
CA GLU A 515 -1.53 30.48 31.61
C GLU A 515 -1.46 31.93 32.19
N GLU A 516 -2.61 32.62 32.14
CA GLU A 516 -3.16 33.65 33.08
C GLU A 516 -2.63 35.09 33.22
N GLY A 517 -3.58 36.05 33.07
CA GLY A 517 -3.93 36.96 34.17
C GLY A 517 -3.56 38.45 34.04
N GLU A 518 -4.56 39.29 33.74
CA GLU A 518 -4.53 40.75 33.95
C GLU A 518 -4.42 41.11 35.45
N ASP A 519 -3.50 42.02 35.83
CA ASP A 519 -3.79 43.28 36.54
C ASP A 519 -2.53 43.93 37.17
N GLY A 520 -2.39 45.25 36.97
CA GLY A 520 -2.06 46.21 38.04
C GLY A 520 -0.60 46.45 38.50
N ASP A 521 -0.02 47.54 37.99
CA ASP A 521 0.68 48.61 38.73
C ASP A 521 1.78 48.35 39.81
N ASP A 522 2.93 49.01 39.54
CA ASP A 522 3.75 49.83 40.47
C ASP A 522 4.81 49.17 41.41
N LYS A 523 6.05 49.69 41.28
CA LYS A 523 7.18 49.76 42.25
C LYS A 523 7.80 48.49 42.86
N GLY A 524 9.11 48.37 42.65
CA GLY A 524 10.06 48.68 43.73
C GLY A 524 10.95 47.55 44.27
N TRP A 525 12.25 47.65 43.97
CA TRP A 525 13.43 47.48 44.86
C TRP A 525 13.74 46.13 45.56
N GLU A 526 15.00 45.73 45.32
CA GLU A 526 16.00 45.15 46.24
C GLU A 526 15.90 43.71 46.80
N SER A 527 16.97 42.96 46.48
CA SER A 527 17.79 42.02 47.29
C SER A 527 17.12 41.12 48.34
N MET A 528 17.52 39.85 48.40
CA MET A 528 18.68 39.36 49.17
C MET A 528 18.67 37.82 49.23
N GLU A 529 19.87 37.26 49.27
CA GLU A 529 20.21 35.85 49.50
C GLU A 529 19.55 35.26 50.76
N GLU A 530 19.20 33.97 50.69
CA GLU A 530 19.75 32.90 51.55
C GLU A 530 19.56 31.52 50.92
#